data_AF-A0A1X2EQT7-F1
#
_entry.id   AF-A0A1X2EQT7-F1
#
_cell.length_a   1.000
_cell.length_b   1.000
_cell.length_c   1.000
_cell.angle_alpha   90.00
_cell.angle_beta   90.00
_cell.angle_gamma   90.00
#
_symmetry.space_group_name_H-M   'P 1'
#
loop_
_entity.id
_entity.type
_entity.pdbx_description
1 polymer ?
#
loop_
_entity_poly.entity_id
_entity_poly.type
_entity_poly.pdbx_seq_one_letter_code
_entity_poly.pdbx_strand_id
1 'polypeptide(L)'
;MVAAALRGDRGGADRRARSRGLLLRLVAIDLWGGAWVNNTRSCVRWYERPGQGAREHIGFAALHVVHPAVIAVVDHNAGARDALSAVRWALGHYGWMTVSAAVITRARRRSRLPIAFAATVAGLILDRALEPSAAARWFAPVYYTKLLIGHAAGSIWNAGMTPVR
;
A
#
# COMPACT_ATOMS: atom_id res chain seq x y z
N MET A 1 -21.16 -35.46 -22.54
CA MET A 1 -21.09 -34.74 -21.24
C MET A 1 -19.68 -34.23 -20.89
N VAL A 2 -18.61 -35.04 -21.03
CA VAL A 2 -17.22 -34.64 -20.68
C VAL A 2 -16.71 -33.39 -21.43
N ALA A 3 -16.98 -33.25 -22.73
CA ALA A 3 -16.54 -32.10 -23.52
C ALA A 3 -17.28 -30.77 -23.21
N ALA A 4 -18.46 -30.83 -22.58
CA ALA A 4 -19.20 -29.65 -22.12
C ALA A 4 -18.71 -29.20 -20.74
N ALA A 5 -18.39 -30.15 -19.85
CA ALA A 5 -17.75 -29.87 -18.56
C ALA A 5 -16.36 -29.23 -18.74
N LEU A 6 -15.53 -29.74 -19.65
CA LEU A 6 -14.22 -29.18 -19.97
C LEU A 6 -14.29 -27.78 -20.62
N ARG A 7 -15.35 -27.48 -21.39
CA ARG A 7 -15.58 -26.14 -21.95
C ARG A 7 -16.09 -25.14 -20.91
N GLY A 8 -16.95 -25.58 -19.99
CA GLY A 8 -17.42 -24.78 -18.86
C GLY A 8 -16.29 -24.39 -17.90
N ASP A 9 -15.37 -25.31 -17.63
CA ASP A 9 -14.23 -25.11 -16.73
C ASP A 9 -13.21 -24.10 -17.31
N ARG A 10 -12.90 -24.21 -18.61
CA ARG A 10 -12.05 -23.22 -19.32
C ARG A 10 -12.63 -21.81 -19.30
N GLY A 11 -13.94 -21.66 -19.54
CA GLY A 11 -14.59 -20.35 -19.46
C GLY A 11 -14.60 -19.75 -18.05
N GLY A 12 -14.64 -20.59 -17.00
CA GLY A 12 -14.50 -20.17 -15.61
C GLY A 12 -13.08 -19.72 -15.26
N ALA A 13 -12.08 -20.50 -15.66
CA ALA A 13 -10.66 -20.19 -15.47
C ALA A 13 -10.28 -18.87 -16.17
N ASP A 14 -10.72 -18.66 -17.41
CA ASP A 14 -10.47 -17.43 -18.17
C ASP A 14 -11.09 -16.20 -17.51
N ARG A 15 -12.33 -16.31 -17.02
CA ARG A 15 -12.97 -15.22 -16.26
C ARG A 15 -12.19 -14.87 -15.01
N ARG A 16 -11.79 -15.86 -14.21
CA ARG A 16 -10.99 -15.66 -12.98
C ARG A 16 -9.63 -15.04 -13.30
N ALA A 17 -8.98 -15.44 -14.40
CA ALA A 17 -7.74 -14.83 -14.87
C ALA A 17 -7.93 -13.36 -15.24
N ARG A 18 -8.98 -13.02 -16.01
CA ARG A 18 -9.31 -11.64 -16.36
C ARG A 18 -9.61 -10.77 -15.13
N SER A 19 -10.40 -11.28 -14.19
CA SER A 19 -10.72 -10.57 -12.94
C SER A 19 -9.47 -10.27 -12.12
N ARG A 20 -8.56 -11.25 -11.95
CA ARG A 20 -7.27 -11.03 -11.27
C ARG A 20 -6.42 -9.97 -11.97
N GLY A 21 -6.32 -10.04 -13.30
CA GLY A 21 -5.59 -9.05 -14.10
C GLY A 21 -6.16 -7.64 -13.96
N LEU A 22 -7.49 -7.50 -13.92
CA LEU A 22 -8.15 -6.22 -13.68
C LEU A 22 -7.85 -5.69 -12.27
N LEU A 23 -7.96 -6.52 -11.23
CA LEU A 23 -7.64 -6.13 -9.85
C LEU A 23 -6.19 -5.63 -9.74
N LEU A 24 -5.23 -6.35 -10.32
CA LEU A 24 -3.82 -5.93 -10.33
C LEU A 24 -3.61 -4.59 -11.02
N ARG A 25 -4.29 -4.33 -12.14
CA ARG A 25 -4.21 -3.04 -12.85
C ARG A 25 -4.80 -1.90 -12.02
N LEU A 26 -5.96 -2.12 -11.38
CA LEU A 26 -6.58 -1.11 -10.52
C LEU A 26 -5.70 -0.78 -9.32
N VAL A 27 -5.14 -1.80 -8.66
CA VAL A 27 -4.17 -1.61 -7.56
C VAL A 27 -2.91 -0.90 -8.06
N ALA A 28 -2.39 -1.26 -9.23
CA ALA A 28 -1.23 -0.60 -9.80
C ALA A 28 -1.48 0.89 -10.11
N ILE A 29 -2.59 1.23 -10.76
CA ILE A 29 -2.96 2.61 -11.07
C ILE A 29 -3.05 3.44 -9.79
N ASP A 30 -3.76 2.94 -8.78
CA ASP A 30 -3.90 3.64 -7.51
C ASP A 30 -2.55 3.79 -6.78
N LEU A 31 -1.78 2.72 -6.65
CA LEU A 31 -0.54 2.74 -5.87
C LEU A 31 0.54 3.58 -6.55
N TRP A 32 0.78 3.38 -7.85
CA TRP A 32 1.77 4.17 -8.59
C TRP A 32 1.33 5.62 -8.74
N GLY A 33 0.07 5.86 -9.12
CA GLY A 33 -0.48 7.20 -9.21
C GLY A 33 -0.37 7.93 -7.89
N GLY A 34 -0.79 7.28 -6.80
CA GLY A 34 -0.68 7.79 -5.43
C GLY A 34 0.76 8.03 -4.99
N ALA A 35 1.70 7.14 -5.32
CA ALA A 35 3.13 7.34 -5.02
C ALA A 35 3.67 8.63 -5.63
N TRP A 36 3.17 9.04 -6.79
CA TRP A 36 3.52 10.31 -7.39
C TRP A 36 2.74 11.47 -6.77
N VAL A 37 1.40 11.43 -6.84
CA VAL A 37 0.56 12.60 -6.51
C VAL A 37 0.60 12.94 -5.02
N ASN A 38 0.76 11.95 -4.12
CA ASN A 38 0.84 12.18 -2.67
C ASN A 38 2.07 13.00 -2.26
N ASN A 39 3.10 13.02 -3.10
CA ASN A 39 4.36 13.71 -2.82
C ASN A 39 4.42 15.11 -3.45
N THR A 40 3.29 15.65 -3.92
CA THR A 40 3.19 16.99 -4.50
C THR A 40 2.77 18.05 -3.49
N ARG A 41 3.13 19.32 -3.75
CA ARG A 41 2.71 20.46 -2.91
C ARG A 41 1.20 20.64 -2.84
N SER A 42 0.48 20.36 -3.94
CA SER A 42 -1.00 20.44 -3.96
C SER A 42 -1.63 19.39 -3.05
N CYS A 43 -1.14 18.15 -3.09
CA CYS A 43 -1.64 17.09 -2.20
C CYS A 43 -1.34 17.42 -0.74
N VAL A 44 -0.12 17.85 -0.40
CA VAL A 44 0.22 18.23 0.97
C VAL A 44 -0.69 19.35 1.51
N ARG A 45 -0.98 20.38 0.70
CA ARG A 45 -1.93 21.43 1.09
C ARG A 45 -3.31 20.89 1.43
N TRP A 46 -3.80 19.92 0.66
CA TRP A 46 -5.08 19.28 0.93
C TRP A 46 -4.99 18.35 2.15
N TYR A 47 -3.94 17.53 2.25
CA TYR A 47 -3.75 16.53 3.29
C TYR A 47 -3.55 17.15 4.68
N GLU A 48 -2.89 18.30 4.77
CA GLU A 48 -2.65 19.06 6.00
C GLU A 48 -3.59 20.27 6.17
N ARG A 49 -4.70 20.33 5.43
CA ARG A 49 -5.68 21.43 5.55
C ARG A 49 -6.28 21.51 6.97
N PRO A 50 -6.84 22.66 7.39
CA PRO A 50 -7.52 22.79 8.67
C PRO A 50 -8.56 21.68 8.89
N GLY A 51 -8.55 21.08 10.09
CA GLY A 51 -9.43 19.94 10.42
C GLY A 51 -8.90 18.57 9.99
N GLN A 52 -7.66 18.45 9.49
CA GLN A 52 -6.99 17.16 9.27
C GLN A 52 -5.89 16.95 10.33
N GLY A 53 -6.18 16.10 11.31
CA GLY A 53 -5.26 15.75 12.38
C GLY A 53 -4.75 14.31 12.27
N ALA A 54 -4.15 13.84 13.36
CA ALA A 54 -3.53 12.52 13.39
C ALA A 54 -4.54 11.39 13.15
N ARG A 55 -5.80 11.55 13.58
CA ARG A 55 -6.84 10.55 13.39
C ARG A 55 -7.20 10.40 11.92
N GLU A 56 -7.36 11.49 11.20
CA GLU A 56 -7.70 11.49 9.78
C GLU A 56 -6.57 10.91 8.95
N HIS A 57 -5.32 11.23 9.28
CA HIS A 57 -4.12 10.70 8.61
C HIS A 57 -3.97 9.19 8.83
N ILE A 58 -4.11 8.72 10.07
CA ILE A 58 -4.06 7.28 10.37
C ILE A 58 -5.26 6.56 9.75
N GLY A 59 -6.45 7.18 9.74
CA GLY A 59 -7.63 6.64 9.07
C GLY A 59 -7.42 6.45 7.58
N PHE A 60 -6.82 7.43 6.90
CA PHE A 60 -6.40 7.32 5.51
C PHE A 60 -5.46 6.12 5.31
N ALA A 61 -4.42 5.98 6.13
CA ALA A 61 -3.53 4.83 6.08
C ALA A 61 -4.27 3.49 6.29
N ALA A 62 -5.14 3.41 7.29
CA ALA A 62 -5.88 2.19 7.64
C ALA A 62 -6.77 1.67 6.49
N LEU A 63 -7.40 2.56 5.73
CA LEU A 63 -8.21 2.19 4.57
C LEU A 63 -7.42 1.45 3.48
N HIS A 64 -6.09 1.58 3.46
CA HIS A 64 -5.24 0.92 2.47
C HIS A 64 -4.96 -0.56 2.78
N VAL A 65 -5.60 -1.15 3.82
CA VAL A 65 -5.63 -2.61 4.07
C VAL A 65 -6.08 -3.41 2.85
N VAL A 66 -6.92 -2.81 2.00
CA VAL A 66 -7.47 -3.44 0.81
C VAL A 66 -6.37 -3.88 -0.16
N HIS A 67 -5.29 -3.11 -0.33
CA HIS A 67 -4.26 -3.47 -1.30
C HIS A 67 -3.48 -4.73 -0.94
N PRO A 68 -2.87 -4.86 0.25
CA PRO A 68 -2.19 -6.09 0.62
C PRO A 68 -3.15 -7.29 0.68
N ALA A 69 -4.41 -7.09 1.07
CA ALA A 69 -5.42 -8.15 1.02
C ALA A 69 -5.69 -8.63 -0.42
N VAL A 70 -5.88 -7.71 -1.37
CA VAL A 70 -6.10 -8.06 -2.78
C VAL A 70 -4.90 -8.79 -3.37
N ILE A 71 -3.68 -8.31 -3.14
CA ILE A 71 -2.46 -8.97 -3.66
C ILE A 71 -2.30 -10.37 -3.07
N ALA A 72 -2.51 -10.54 -1.77
CA ALA A 72 -2.44 -11.84 -1.11
C ALA A 72 -3.47 -12.83 -1.67
N VAL A 73 -4.71 -12.38 -1.91
CA VAL A 73 -5.77 -13.20 -2.51
C VAL A 73 -5.43 -13.56 -3.96
N VAL A 74 -4.83 -12.66 -4.73
CA VAL A 74 -4.41 -12.94 -6.12
C VAL A 74 -3.32 -14.01 -6.14
N ASP A 75 -2.29 -13.90 -5.30
CA ASP A 75 -1.21 -14.90 -5.20
C ASP A 75 -1.75 -16.25 -4.72
N HIS A 76 -2.64 -16.25 -3.72
CA HIS A 76 -3.26 -17.47 -3.22
C HIS A 76 -4.09 -18.18 -4.29
N ASN A 77 -4.97 -17.45 -4.98
CA ASN A 77 -5.80 -18.00 -6.06
C ASN A 77 -4.98 -18.41 -7.29
N ALA A 78 -3.76 -17.92 -7.44
CA ALA A 78 -2.82 -18.34 -8.47
C ALA A 78 -1.97 -19.56 -8.05
N GLY A 79 -2.10 -20.03 -6.81
CA GLY A 79 -1.30 -21.13 -6.27
C GLY A 79 0.13 -20.73 -5.88
N ALA A 80 0.46 -19.44 -5.90
CA ALA A 80 1.79 -18.94 -5.55
C ALA A 80 2.01 -18.86 -4.03
N ARG A 81 0.95 -18.96 -3.23
CA ARG A 81 1.00 -18.88 -1.76
C ARG A 81 -0.15 -19.66 -1.13
N ASP A 82 0.10 -20.36 -0.02
CA ASP A 82 -0.98 -20.98 0.76
C ASP A 82 -1.83 -19.95 1.52
N ALA A 83 -3.00 -20.36 2.02
CA ALA A 83 -3.95 -19.44 2.65
C ALA A 83 -3.41 -18.78 3.92
N LEU A 84 -2.69 -19.52 4.77
CA LEU A 84 -2.14 -19.00 6.02
C LEU A 84 -1.02 -17.99 5.73
N SER A 85 -0.12 -18.33 4.81
CA SER A 85 0.93 -17.42 4.35
C SER A 85 0.35 -16.17 3.70
N ALA A 86 -0.76 -16.27 2.97
CA ALA A 86 -1.43 -15.12 2.36
C ALA A 86 -1.98 -14.15 3.43
N VAL A 87 -2.63 -14.68 4.46
CA VAL A 87 -3.11 -13.87 5.60
C VAL A 87 -1.94 -13.22 6.33
N ARG A 88 -0.88 -13.99 6.65
CA ARG A 88 0.33 -13.48 7.31
C ARG A 88 0.99 -12.36 6.49
N TRP A 89 1.09 -12.55 5.17
CA TRP A 89 1.66 -11.56 4.27
C TRP A 89 0.84 -10.26 4.29
N ALA A 90 -0.48 -10.37 4.12
CA ALA A 90 -1.37 -9.21 4.11
C ALA A 90 -1.33 -8.44 5.44
N LEU A 91 -1.43 -9.15 6.57
CA LEU A 91 -1.36 -8.56 7.91
C LEU A 91 0.01 -7.97 8.23
N GLY A 92 1.10 -8.60 7.76
CA GLY A 92 2.45 -8.09 7.94
C GLY A 92 2.64 -6.73 7.27
N HIS A 93 2.29 -6.61 5.99
CA HIS A 93 2.36 -5.35 5.27
C HIS A 93 1.41 -4.28 5.82
N TYR A 94 0.17 -4.68 6.13
CA TYR A 94 -0.82 -3.77 6.69
C TYR A 94 -0.41 -3.23 8.08
N GLY A 95 0.01 -4.13 8.97
CA GLY A 95 0.43 -3.80 10.32
C GLY A 95 1.66 -2.90 10.31
N TRP A 96 2.69 -3.27 9.55
CA TRP A 96 3.91 -2.47 9.44
C TRP A 96 3.62 -1.06 8.90
N MET A 97 2.85 -0.96 7.83
CA MET A 97 2.46 0.32 7.24
C MET A 97 1.68 1.18 8.24
N THR A 98 0.69 0.61 8.92
CA THR A 98 -0.19 1.34 9.82
C THR A 98 0.56 1.86 11.05
N VAL A 99 1.39 1.00 11.67
CA VAL A 99 2.24 1.40 12.79
C VAL A 99 3.24 2.48 12.36
N SER A 100 3.90 2.30 11.20
CA SER A 100 4.84 3.28 10.67
C SER A 100 4.17 4.63 10.39
N ALA A 101 2.99 4.63 9.75
CA ALA A 101 2.21 5.84 9.50
C ALA A 101 1.81 6.54 10.81
N ALA A 102 1.40 5.78 11.82
CA ALA A 102 1.08 6.29 13.14
C ALA A 102 2.29 6.94 13.85
N VAL A 103 3.49 6.34 13.73
CA VAL A 103 4.75 6.90 14.26
C VAL A 103 5.13 8.17 13.51
N ILE A 104 5.12 8.16 12.17
CA ILE A 104 5.46 9.32 11.32
C ILE A 104 4.53 10.50 11.64
N THR A 105 3.22 10.24 11.73
CA THR A 105 2.21 11.27 12.00
C THR A 105 2.44 11.95 13.35
N ARG A 106 2.82 11.19 14.38
CA ARG A 106 3.09 11.69 15.74
C ARG A 106 4.49 12.31 15.89
N ALA A 107 5.42 12.02 14.99
CA ALA A 107 6.76 12.58 15.05
C ALA A 107 6.78 14.08 14.75
N ARG A 108 7.78 14.78 15.31
CA ARG A 108 8.07 16.19 15.00
C ARG A 108 8.31 16.33 13.50
N ARG A 109 7.76 17.37 12.86
CA ARG A 109 7.81 17.59 11.40
C ARG A 109 9.21 17.37 10.81
N ARG A 110 10.26 17.96 11.40
CA ARG A 110 11.65 17.81 10.95
C ARG A 110 12.18 16.36 10.90
N SER A 111 11.59 15.45 11.66
CA SER A 111 12.01 14.05 11.78
C SER A 111 11.16 13.09 10.96
N ARG A 112 10.00 13.52 10.43
CA ARG A 112 9.07 12.63 9.73
C ARG A 112 9.67 11.97 8.50
N LEU A 113 10.42 12.72 7.70
CA LEU A 113 11.00 12.21 6.44
C LEU A 113 12.10 11.17 6.68
N PRO A 114 13.11 11.40 7.55
CA PRO A 114 14.05 10.34 7.93
C PRO A 114 13.37 9.08 8.46
N ILE A 115 12.34 9.24 9.32
CA ILE A 115 11.58 8.10 9.87
C ILE A 115 10.84 7.36 8.75
N ALA A 116 10.22 8.08 7.81
CA ALA A 116 9.51 7.48 6.69
C ALA A 116 10.44 6.67 5.77
N PHE A 117 11.65 7.17 5.49
CA PHE A 117 12.66 6.42 4.74
C PHE A 117 13.11 5.17 5.48
N ALA A 118 13.46 5.30 6.77
CA ALA A 118 13.85 4.15 7.59
C ALA A 118 12.74 3.08 7.66
N ALA A 119 11.50 3.51 7.88
CA ALA A 119 10.34 2.63 7.91
C ALA A 119 10.05 1.99 6.54
N THR A 120 10.30 2.71 5.44
CA THR A 120 10.20 2.15 4.09
C THR A 120 11.23 1.06 3.88
N VAL A 121 12.51 1.31 4.22
CA VAL A 121 13.59 0.31 4.10
C VAL A 121 13.28 -0.93 4.95
N ALA A 122 12.89 -0.75 6.20
CA ALA A 122 12.48 -1.86 7.07
C ALA A 122 11.26 -2.61 6.51
N GLY A 123 10.32 -1.91 5.88
CA GLY A 123 9.20 -2.53 5.16
C GLY A 123 9.64 -3.36 3.95
N LEU A 124 10.68 -2.96 3.24
CA LEU A 124 11.26 -3.75 2.14
C LEU A 124 12.02 -4.98 2.65
N ILE A 125 12.69 -4.87 3.80
CA ILE A 125 13.29 -6.03 4.47
C ILE A 125 12.19 -7.01 4.89
N LEU A 126 11.09 -6.51 5.47
CA LEU A 126 9.91 -7.31 5.79
C LEU A 126 9.34 -8.01 4.55
N ASP A 127 9.24 -7.31 3.41
CA ASP A 127 8.78 -7.91 2.13
C ASP A 127 9.67 -9.08 1.69
N ARG A 128 10.99 -8.96 1.87
CA ARG A 128 11.90 -10.08 1.60
C ARG A 128 11.69 -11.24 2.57
N ALA A 129 11.50 -10.95 3.86
CA ALA A 129 11.28 -11.97 4.89
C ALA A 129 9.93 -12.70 4.74
N LEU A 130 8.90 -12.02 4.22
CA LEU A 130 7.57 -12.59 3.95
C LEU A 130 7.47 -13.24 2.56
N GLU A 131 8.56 -13.24 1.79
CA GLU A 131 8.64 -13.55 0.37
C GLU A 131 7.84 -12.56 -0.48
N PRO A 132 8.45 -11.89 -1.48
CA PRO A 132 7.73 -10.93 -2.31
C PRO A 132 6.59 -11.57 -3.09
N SER A 133 5.54 -10.79 -3.37
CA SER A 133 4.43 -11.25 -4.22
C SER A 133 4.92 -11.70 -5.60
N ALA A 134 4.43 -12.85 -6.06
CA ALA A 134 4.72 -13.36 -7.40
C ALA A 134 3.98 -12.53 -8.47
N ALA A 135 2.72 -12.18 -8.21
CA ALA A 135 1.91 -11.38 -9.13
C ALA A 135 2.31 -9.89 -9.17
N ALA A 136 2.85 -9.35 -8.07
CA ALA A 136 3.14 -7.93 -7.94
C ALA A 136 4.45 -7.66 -7.18
N ARG A 137 5.61 -8.02 -7.77
CA ARG A 137 6.95 -7.78 -7.18
C ARG A 137 7.25 -6.30 -6.89
N TRP A 138 6.55 -5.39 -7.56
CA TRP A 138 6.63 -3.94 -7.37
C TRP A 138 5.82 -3.43 -6.18
N PHE A 139 4.97 -4.25 -5.56
CA PHE A 139 3.99 -3.82 -4.56
C PHE A 139 4.64 -3.08 -3.39
N ALA A 140 5.55 -3.74 -2.66
CA ALA A 140 6.13 -3.19 -1.43
C ALA A 140 6.81 -1.82 -1.62
N PRO A 141 7.73 -1.62 -2.58
CA PRO A 141 8.36 -0.30 -2.76
C PRO A 141 7.33 0.79 -3.06
N VAL A 142 6.35 0.53 -3.92
CA VAL A 142 5.35 1.54 -4.30
C VAL A 142 4.37 1.82 -3.17
N TYR A 143 3.91 0.77 -2.48
CA TYR A 143 2.99 0.85 -1.35
C TYR A 143 3.58 1.68 -0.21
N TYR A 144 4.82 1.40 0.18
CA TYR A 144 5.49 2.15 1.24
C TYR A 144 5.87 3.57 0.80
N THR A 145 6.27 3.79 -0.45
CA THR A 145 6.51 5.16 -0.96
C THR A 145 5.22 5.99 -0.95
N LYS A 146 4.11 5.45 -1.46
CA LYS A 146 2.82 6.14 -1.47
C LYS A 146 2.37 6.55 -0.08
N LEU A 147 2.48 5.62 0.87
CA LEU A 147 1.92 5.82 2.20
C LEU A 147 2.91 6.45 3.15
N LEU A 148 4.10 5.88 3.36
CA LEU A 148 5.02 6.35 4.39
C LEU A 148 5.73 7.64 3.98
N ILE A 149 6.28 7.71 2.77
CA ILE A 149 6.92 8.93 2.28
C ILE A 149 5.86 10.02 2.06
N GLY A 150 4.68 9.67 1.55
CA GLY A 150 3.53 10.57 1.44
C GLY A 150 3.13 11.22 2.78
N HIS A 151 3.09 10.46 3.88
CA HIS A 151 2.82 11.00 5.23
C HIS A 151 3.90 11.96 5.74
N ALA A 152 5.11 11.90 5.17
CA ALA A 152 6.21 12.79 5.49
C ALA A 152 6.41 13.93 4.47
N ALA A 153 5.67 13.96 3.36
CA ALA A 153 5.87 14.93 2.28
C ALA A 153 5.71 16.39 2.76
N GLY A 154 4.87 16.62 3.77
CA GLY A 154 4.73 17.93 4.41
C GLY A 154 6.00 18.44 5.09
N SER A 155 6.98 17.58 5.36
CA SER A 155 8.29 17.99 5.87
C SER A 155 9.20 18.59 4.80
N ILE A 156 8.90 18.36 3.52
CA ILE A 156 9.61 18.96 2.37
C ILE A 156 8.94 20.28 2.02
N TRP A 157 7.63 20.22 1.73
CA TRP A 157 6.92 21.36 1.14
C TRP A 157 6.56 22.47 2.13
N ASN A 158 6.53 22.17 3.43
CA ASN A 158 6.24 23.15 4.49
C ASN A 158 7.48 23.47 5.33
N ALA A 159 8.68 23.07 4.89
CA ALA A 159 9.93 23.46 5.54
C ALA A 159 10.09 25.00 5.44
N GLY A 160 10.13 25.68 6.59
CA GLY A 160 10.28 27.14 6.66
C GLY A 160 9.02 27.92 7.05
N MET A 161 7.84 27.30 7.08
CA MET A 161 6.66 27.93 7.68
C MET A 161 6.67 27.69 9.20
N THR A 162 6.97 28.73 9.98
CA THR A 162 6.79 28.71 11.43
C THR A 162 5.31 28.47 11.75
N PRO A 163 4.99 27.60 12.74
CA PRO A 163 3.60 27.49 13.19
C PRO A 163 3.20 28.82 13.81
N VAL A 164 2.19 29.48 13.24
CA VAL A 164 1.46 30.52 13.97
C VAL A 164 0.75 29.77 15.09
N ARG A 165 1.14 30.09 16.33
CA ARG A 165 0.53 29.52 17.54
C ARG A 165 -0.87 30.05 17.74
#